data_AF-A0A5P9J3L3-F1
#
_entry.id   AF-A0A5P9J3L3-F1
#
_cell.length_a   1.000
_cell.length_b   1.000
_cell.length_c   1.000
_cell.angle_alpha   90.00
_cell.angle_beta   90.00
_cell.angle_gamma   90.00
#
_symmetry.space_group_name_H-M   'P 1'
#
loop_
_entity.id
_entity.type
_entity.pdbx_description
1 polymer ?
#
loop_
_entity_poly.entity_id
_entity_poly.type
_entity_poly.pdbx_seq_one_letter_code
_entity_poly.pdbx_strand_id
1 'polypeptide(L)'
;MNQLTDHNFTEASLRTEAPLQDTQLDRTSMRQLHAAIGIATEAGELLDAFKKAFFYGEELDRANTLEEAGDLLWYIALLLDAMESDFESVSATVIAKLRARFPKKFEQAQAAIRDLKAERKILEEGAA
;
A
#
# COMPACT_ATOMS: atom_id res chain seq x y z
N MET A 1 -35.56 37.61 -2.29
CA MET A 1 -34.85 36.65 -1.41
C MET A 1 -34.01 35.78 -2.34
N ASN A 2 -32.72 36.11 -2.50
CA ASN A 2 -31.83 35.40 -3.40
C ASN A 2 -31.46 34.08 -2.71
N GLN A 3 -31.97 32.95 -3.19
CA GLN A 3 -31.47 31.64 -2.78
C GLN A 3 -30.05 31.54 -3.33
N LEU A 4 -29.05 31.70 -2.47
CA LEU A 4 -27.68 31.34 -2.79
C LEU A 4 -27.69 29.86 -3.16
N THR A 5 -27.46 29.59 -4.43
CA THR A 5 -27.12 28.26 -4.90
C THR A 5 -25.78 27.86 -4.28
N ASP A 6 -25.67 26.63 -3.77
CA ASP A 6 -24.43 25.99 -3.28
C ASP A 6 -23.45 25.74 -4.44
N HIS A 7 -23.17 26.76 -5.24
CA HIS A 7 -22.29 26.72 -6.39
C HIS A 7 -20.91 27.20 -5.95
N ASN A 8 -20.06 26.26 -5.56
CA ASN A 8 -18.81 25.98 -6.27
C ASN A 8 -18.01 24.90 -5.51
N PHE A 9 -18.15 23.63 -5.92
CA PHE A 9 -17.38 22.50 -5.35
C PHE A 9 -15.87 22.77 -5.36
N THR A 10 -15.36 23.49 -6.36
CA THR A 10 -13.96 23.88 -6.45
C THR A 10 -13.55 24.83 -5.31
N GLU A 11 -14.37 25.82 -4.97
CA GLU A 11 -14.08 26.74 -3.85
C GLU A 11 -14.07 26.00 -2.50
N ALA A 12 -15.02 25.08 -2.30
CA ALA A 12 -15.03 24.24 -1.10
C ALA A 12 -13.79 23.34 -1.02
N SER A 13 -13.35 22.81 -2.15
CA SER A 13 -12.14 21.97 -2.26
C SER A 13 -10.89 22.78 -1.94
N LEU A 14 -10.68 23.92 -2.62
CA LEU A 14 -9.52 24.80 -2.42
C LEU A 14 -9.41 25.33 -0.98
N ARG A 15 -10.53 25.63 -0.32
CA ARG A 15 -10.53 26.06 1.10
C ARG A 15 -10.06 24.96 2.07
N THR A 16 -10.17 23.70 1.68
CA THR A 16 -9.84 22.54 2.51
C THR A 16 -8.56 21.82 2.07
N GLU A 17 -7.92 22.30 1.00
CA GLU A 17 -6.59 21.88 0.61
C GLU A 17 -5.61 22.17 1.75
N ALA A 18 -4.88 21.14 2.18
CA ALA A 18 -3.81 21.33 3.16
C ALA A 18 -2.72 22.22 2.54
N PRO A 19 -2.16 23.19 3.29
CA PRO A 19 -1.10 24.02 2.76
C PRO A 19 0.08 23.12 2.36
N LEU A 20 0.58 23.31 1.14
CA LEU A 20 1.84 22.72 0.73
C LEU A 20 2.93 23.27 1.66
N GLN A 21 3.63 22.38 2.35
CA GLN A 21 4.81 22.78 3.11
C GLN A 21 5.94 23.06 2.12
N ASP A 22 6.68 24.15 2.31
CA ASP A 22 7.94 24.43 1.61
C ASP A 22 9.05 23.46 2.07
N THR A 23 8.76 22.16 2.02
CA THR A 23 9.69 21.09 2.35
C THR A 23 10.53 20.78 1.11
N GLN A 24 11.82 21.10 1.18
CA GLN A 24 12.79 20.47 0.28
C GLN A 24 12.82 18.98 0.59
N LEU A 25 12.35 18.16 -0.35
CA LEU A 25 12.45 16.72 -0.23
C LEU A 25 13.92 16.32 -0.38
N ASP A 26 14.46 15.68 0.66
CA ASP A 26 15.79 15.10 0.58
C ASP A 26 15.80 13.87 -0.36
N ARG A 27 17.00 13.36 -0.66
CA ARG A 27 17.16 12.20 -1.54
C ARG A 27 16.41 10.98 -1.01
N THR A 28 16.39 10.77 0.31
CA THR A 28 15.72 9.61 0.92
C THR A 28 14.20 9.68 0.73
N SER A 29 13.60 10.82 1.03
CA SER A 29 12.17 11.09 0.84
C SER A 29 11.76 10.95 -0.62
N MET A 30 12.60 11.42 -1.55
CA MET A 30 12.38 11.25 -2.99
C MET A 30 12.41 9.78 -3.42
N ARG A 31 13.30 8.96 -2.84
CA ARG A 31 13.34 7.51 -3.13
C ARG A 31 12.11 6.79 -2.60
N GLN A 32 11.68 7.14 -1.38
CA GLN A 32 10.45 6.59 -0.78
C GLN A 32 9.23 6.95 -1.63
N LEU A 33 9.12 8.20 -2.06
CA LEU A 33 8.03 8.64 -2.93
C LEU A 33 8.06 7.94 -4.29
N HIS A 34 9.23 7.81 -4.91
CA HIS A 34 9.39 7.08 -6.18
C HIS A 34 8.94 5.62 -6.04
N ALA A 35 9.33 4.95 -4.95
CA ALA A 35 8.92 3.58 -4.70
C ALA A 35 7.40 3.45 -4.47
N ALA A 36 6.80 4.38 -3.71
CA ALA A 36 5.36 4.39 -3.47
C ALA A 36 4.54 4.60 -4.76
N ILE A 37 5.00 5.49 -5.64
CA ILE A 37 4.37 5.74 -6.95
C ILE A 37 4.47 4.47 -7.81
N GLY A 38 5.65 3.87 -7.89
CA GLY A 38 5.86 2.63 -8.64
C GLY A 38 4.95 1.49 -8.20
N ILE A 39 4.89 1.23 -6.88
CA ILE A 39 3.99 0.20 -6.32
C ILE A 39 2.53 0.44 -6.76
N ALA A 40 2.06 1.70 -6.74
CA ALA A 40 0.70 2.01 -7.14
C ALA A 40 0.46 1.77 -8.64
N THR A 41 1.44 2.09 -9.49
CA THR A 41 1.39 1.85 -10.94
C THR A 41 1.32 0.36 -11.23
N GLU A 42 2.27 -0.44 -10.73
CA GLU A 42 2.34 -1.88 -11.05
C GLU A 42 1.20 -2.68 -10.42
N ALA A 43 0.69 -2.25 -9.27
CA ALA A 43 -0.54 -2.81 -8.71
C ALA A 43 -1.75 -2.57 -9.63
N GLY A 44 -1.77 -1.43 -10.33
CA GLY A 44 -2.77 -1.10 -11.33
C GLY A 44 -2.65 -1.98 -12.59
N GLU A 45 -1.44 -2.21 -13.06
CA GLU A 45 -1.17 -3.08 -14.23
C GLU A 45 -1.51 -4.55 -13.92
N LEU A 46 -1.12 -5.04 -12.74
CA LEU A 46 -1.51 -6.36 -12.25
C LEU A 46 -3.04 -6.51 -12.18
N LEU A 47 -3.72 -5.50 -11.65
CA LEU A 47 -5.18 -5.48 -11.58
C LEU A 47 -5.81 -5.45 -12.97
N ASP A 48 -5.25 -4.70 -13.92
CA ASP A 48 -5.73 -4.62 -15.29
C ASP A 48 -5.65 -5.97 -16.01
N ALA A 49 -4.56 -6.72 -15.82
CA ALA A 49 -4.39 -8.08 -16.34
C ALA A 49 -5.52 -9.02 -15.87
N PHE A 50 -5.81 -9.03 -14.56
CA PHE A 50 -6.93 -9.81 -14.02
C PHE A 50 -8.30 -9.30 -14.45
N LYS A 51 -8.45 -7.97 -14.59
CA LYS A 51 -9.70 -7.37 -15.05
C LYS A 51 -10.03 -7.81 -16.48
N LYS A 52 -9.05 -7.76 -17.39
CA LYS A 52 -9.19 -8.24 -18.78
C LYS A 52 -9.58 -9.71 -18.82
N ALA A 53 -8.88 -10.55 -18.05
CA ALA A 53 -9.15 -11.98 -18.01
C ALA A 53 -10.55 -12.33 -17.47
N PHE A 54 -10.95 -11.74 -16.33
CA PHE A 54 -12.17 -12.17 -15.64
C PHE A 54 -13.43 -11.41 -16.04
N PHE A 55 -13.32 -10.18 -16.55
CA PHE A 55 -14.49 -9.38 -16.91
C PHE A 55 -14.64 -9.13 -18.41
N TYR A 56 -13.56 -9.19 -19.20
CA TYR A 56 -13.62 -8.94 -20.64
C TYR A 56 -13.44 -10.21 -21.49
N GLY A 57 -13.19 -11.36 -20.85
CA GLY A 57 -13.16 -12.67 -21.53
C GLY A 57 -11.87 -12.94 -22.29
N GLU A 58 -10.80 -12.20 -21.99
CA GLU A 58 -9.46 -12.48 -22.52
C GLU A 58 -8.82 -13.67 -21.78
N GLU A 59 -7.82 -14.31 -22.39
CA GLU A 59 -6.98 -15.26 -21.65
C GLU A 59 -6.07 -14.50 -20.68
N LEU A 60 -5.81 -15.07 -19.50
CA LEU A 60 -4.89 -14.45 -18.55
C LEU A 60 -3.47 -14.48 -19.11
N ASP A 61 -2.92 -13.31 -19.40
CA ASP A 61 -1.51 -13.18 -19.77
C ASP A 61 -0.62 -13.45 -18.54
N ARG A 62 -0.17 -14.70 -18.45
CA ARG A 62 0.69 -15.16 -17.36
C ARG A 62 2.07 -14.49 -17.39
N ALA A 63 2.59 -14.13 -18.57
CA ALA A 63 3.90 -13.49 -18.67
C ALA A 63 3.83 -12.07 -18.08
N ASN A 64 2.87 -11.27 -18.56
CA ASN A 64 2.61 -9.93 -18.02
C ASN A 64 2.33 -9.99 -16.51
N THR A 65 1.47 -10.90 -16.06
CA THR A 65 1.13 -11.04 -14.63
C THR A 65 2.37 -11.28 -13.75
N LEU A 66 3.35 -12.04 -14.25
CA LEU A 66 4.59 -12.33 -13.53
C LEU A 66 5.59 -11.18 -13.59
N GLU A 67 5.60 -10.42 -14.70
CA GLU A 67 6.35 -9.17 -14.84
C GLU A 67 5.88 -8.16 -13.79
N GLU A 68 4.58 -7.86 -13.72
CA GLU A 68 4.03 -6.92 -12.73
C GLU A 68 4.29 -7.36 -11.29
N ALA A 69 4.21 -8.67 -11.03
CA ALA A 69 4.56 -9.21 -9.71
C ALA A 69 6.05 -9.00 -9.39
N GLY A 70 6.92 -9.11 -10.39
CA GLY A 70 8.34 -8.82 -10.29
C GLY A 70 8.63 -7.33 -10.06
N ASP A 71 7.94 -6.44 -10.78
CA ASP A 71 8.13 -5.00 -10.64
C ASP A 71 7.59 -4.48 -9.30
N LEU A 72 6.50 -5.07 -8.79
CA LEU A 72 6.09 -4.88 -7.40
C LEU A 72 7.20 -5.25 -6.41
N LEU A 73 7.85 -6.41 -6.58
CA LEU A 73 8.98 -6.80 -5.73
C LEU A 73 10.15 -5.84 -5.86
N TRP A 74 10.42 -5.34 -7.07
CA TRP A 74 11.50 -4.37 -7.32
C TRP A 74 11.26 -3.06 -6.58
N TYR A 75 10.05 -2.49 -6.68
CA TYR A 75 9.71 -1.26 -5.97
C TYR A 75 9.62 -1.46 -4.45
N ILE A 76 9.15 -2.62 -3.98
CA ILE A 76 9.21 -2.97 -2.54
C ILE A 76 10.67 -3.01 -2.08
N ALA A 77 11.58 -3.63 -2.84
CA ALA A 77 13.00 -3.66 -2.50
C ALA A 77 13.58 -2.24 -2.36
N LEU A 78 13.23 -1.35 -3.31
CA LEU A 78 13.65 0.05 -3.27
C LEU A 78 13.10 0.79 -2.04
N LEU A 79 11.84 0.54 -1.69
CA LEU A 79 11.21 1.15 -0.51
C LEU A 79 11.90 0.68 0.78
N LEU A 80 12.13 -0.63 0.92
CA LEU A 80 12.76 -1.20 2.11
C LEU A 80 14.18 -0.66 2.30
N ASP A 81 14.99 -0.61 1.24
CA ASP A 81 16.32 0.00 1.28
C ASP A 81 16.26 1.50 1.68
N ALA A 82 15.31 2.25 1.11
CA ALA A 82 15.11 3.66 1.46
C ALA A 82 14.54 3.88 2.89
N MET A 83 14.11 2.81 3.55
CA MET A 83 13.68 2.78 4.95
C MET A 83 14.70 2.09 5.87
N GLU A 84 15.92 1.84 5.37
CA GLU A 84 16.98 1.15 6.13
C GLU A 84 16.54 -0.24 6.65
N SER A 85 15.78 -0.95 5.82
CA SER A 85 15.21 -2.26 6.12
C SER A 85 15.43 -3.26 4.98
N ASP A 86 14.93 -4.49 5.14
CA ASP A 86 15.06 -5.56 4.16
C ASP A 86 13.89 -6.55 4.20
N PHE A 87 13.85 -7.44 3.20
CA PHE A 87 12.80 -8.45 3.11
C PHE A 87 12.81 -9.45 4.27
N GLU A 88 13.97 -9.79 4.81
CA GLU A 88 14.08 -10.79 5.86
C GLU A 88 13.43 -10.29 7.16
N SER A 89 13.80 -9.09 7.58
CA SER A 89 13.30 -8.40 8.77
C SER A 89 11.80 -8.12 8.67
N VAL A 90 11.34 -7.57 7.54
CA VAL A 90 9.92 -7.26 7.33
C VAL A 90 9.08 -8.52 7.24
N SER A 91 9.52 -9.54 6.50
CA SER A 91 8.77 -10.79 6.38
C SER A 91 8.70 -11.55 7.72
N ALA A 92 9.78 -11.58 8.50
CA ALA A 92 9.79 -12.19 9.83
C ALA A 92 8.78 -11.52 10.77
N THR A 93 8.73 -10.18 10.77
CA THR A 93 7.78 -9.39 11.57
C THR A 93 6.33 -9.66 11.15
N VAL A 94 6.07 -9.70 9.84
CA VAL A 94 4.73 -10.03 9.31
C VAL A 94 4.30 -11.44 9.72
N ILE A 95 5.20 -12.42 9.64
CA ILE A 95 4.92 -13.80 10.06
C ILE A 95 4.69 -13.89 11.57
N ALA A 96 5.47 -13.18 12.40
CA ALA A 96 5.26 -13.14 13.85
C ALA A 96 3.87 -12.60 14.21
N LYS A 97 3.47 -11.48 13.59
CA LYS A 97 2.12 -10.92 13.73
C LYS A 97 1.04 -11.90 13.28
N LEU A 98 1.22 -12.55 12.13
CA LEU A 98 0.25 -13.51 11.60
C LEU A 98 0.14 -14.76 12.49
N ARG A 99 1.24 -15.23 13.09
CA ARG A 99 1.22 -16.33 14.06
C ARG A 99 0.51 -15.94 15.36
N ALA A 100 0.68 -14.70 15.82
CA ALA A 100 -0.05 -14.20 16.98
C ALA A 100 -1.57 -14.16 16.71
N ARG A 101 -1.98 -13.78 15.50
CA ARG A 101 -3.40 -13.78 15.07
C ARG A 101 -3.95 -15.18 14.81
N PHE A 102 -3.18 -16.01 14.11
CA PHE A 102 -3.57 -17.32 13.60
C PHE A 102 -2.55 -18.37 14.08
N PRO A 103 -2.61 -18.81 15.36
CA PRO A 103 -1.58 -19.67 15.94
C PRO A 103 -1.50 -21.08 15.33
N LYS A 104 -2.55 -21.54 14.65
CA LYS A 104 -2.60 -22.85 13.98
C LYS A 104 -2.86 -22.74 12.49
N LYS A 105 -3.94 -22.05 12.14
CA LYS A 105 -4.43 -21.85 10.77
C LYS A 105 -5.36 -20.65 10.76
N PHE A 106 -5.78 -20.23 9.56
CA PHE A 106 -6.81 -19.23 9.43
C PHE A 106 -8.12 -19.69 10.11
N GLU A 107 -8.68 -18.83 10.95
CA GLU A 107 -10.02 -18.96 11.49
C GLU A 107 -10.76 -17.63 11.37
N GLN A 108 -11.98 -17.66 10.84
CA GLN A 108 -12.77 -16.46 10.58
C GLN A 108 -13.02 -15.62 11.85
N ALA A 109 -13.24 -16.28 12.99
CA ALA A 109 -13.41 -15.61 14.27
C ALA A 109 -12.15 -14.81 14.70
N GLN A 110 -10.95 -15.36 14.47
CA GLN A 110 -9.67 -14.69 14.75
C GLN A 110 -9.39 -13.55 13.76
N ALA A 111 -9.89 -13.66 12.52
CA ALA A 111 -9.83 -12.56 11.56
C ALA A 111 -10.77 -11.40 11.93
N ALA A 112 -11.94 -11.72 12.49
CA ALA A 112 -12.94 -10.74 12.91
C ALA A 112 -12.60 -10.07 14.25
N ILE A 113 -12.08 -10.82 15.22
CA ILE A 113 -11.75 -10.35 16.58
C ILE A 113 -10.23 -10.30 16.71
N ARG A 114 -9.67 -9.10 16.50
CA ARG A 114 -8.22 -8.88 16.46
C ARG A 114 -7.72 -8.23 17.75
N ASP A 115 -6.62 -8.75 18.29
CA ASP A 115 -5.85 -8.06 19.33
C ASP A 115 -4.90 -7.03 18.69
N LEU A 116 -5.45 -5.85 18.40
CA LEU A 116 -4.70 -4.77 17.75
C LEU A 116 -3.51 -4.28 18.59
N LYS A 117 -3.59 -4.39 19.92
CA LYS A 117 -2.51 -3.94 20.81
C LYS A 117 -1.33 -4.90 20.75
N ALA A 118 -1.59 -6.21 20.80
CA ALA A 118 -0.55 -7.22 20.63
C ALA A 118 0.07 -7.16 19.23
N GLU A 119 -0.74 -7.02 18.17
CA GLU A 119 -0.23 -6.89 16.80
C GLU A 119 0.64 -5.64 16.61
N ARG A 120 0.22 -4.49 17.17
CA ARG A 120 0.98 -3.24 17.08
C ARG A 120 2.33 -3.35 17.78
N LYS A 121 2.36 -3.96 18.97
CA LYS A 121 3.60 -4.19 19.71
C LYS A 121 4.63 -4.97 18.89
N ILE A 122 4.20 -6.07 18.24
CA ILE A 122 5.08 -6.88 17.37
C ILE A 122 5.62 -6.05 16.20
N LEU A 123 4.77 -5.20 15.60
CA LEU A 123 5.18 -4.35 14.48
C LEU A 123 6.19 -3.28 14.89
N GLU A 124 6.02 -2.67 16.07
CA GLU A 124 6.96 -1.67 16.60
C GLU A 124 8.30 -2.30 16.99
N GLU A 125 8.30 -3.50 17.55
CA GLU A 125 9.53 -4.25 17.87
C GLU A 125 10.31 -4.63 16.59
N GLY A 126 9.62 -4.93 15.49
CA GLY A 126 10.27 -5.26 14.21
C GLY A 126 10.65 -4.06 13.35
N ALA A 127 10.24 -2.84 13.73
CA ALA A 127 10.58 -1.59 13.05
C ALA A 127 11.62 -0.75 13.81
N ALA A 128 12.04 -1.20 14.99
CA ALA A 128 13.08 -0.60 15.82
C ALA A 128 14.47 -1.12 15.42
#